data_AF-A0ABD3M427-F1
#
_entry.id   AF-A0ABD3M427-F1
#
_cell.length_a   1.000
_cell.length_b   1.000
_cell.length_c   1.000
_cell.angle_alpha   90.00
_cell.angle_beta   90.00
_cell.angle_gamma   90.00
#
_symmetry.space_group_name_H-M   'P 1'
#
loop_
_entity.id
_entity.type
_entity.pdbx_description
1 polymer ?
#
loop_
_entity_poly.entity_id
_entity_poly.type
_entity_poly.pdbx_seq_one_letter_code
_entity_poly.pdbx_strand_id
1 'polypeptide(L)'
;MVEIRSASTTPSCRGRLRLSQQVYIVLLIATLLLIILSTSIFGNIVQPSSVSDNHVHIRAIDNLRKTDAPSIGIDMEQPSIHERDTIEYKTYPGFIGEVSVKCGGHEARTCDECPQGNGASWCHGQCEWIDEKCVRSSQLEHLHPDYFRITARYAFQPVMNNNHVFVNVIMVRSPFRNRDDEDVYKFYRDEILFLGISSFESFPLKSPNPYSAKYESEYYLNMFPGFLHMMRDPNVYFPDSTKTILMSQSDFMLDEPQFFRQEHANDAKIYDFVYSGGVSRDQLFYFAQIIMHIITNSILFDQFQDQDVETDCVGWASYNKNFSFVREALEVMCSSEFNVTGVLVANKNKADTMACTIPAACDGKIVQTTFLDQDEFFDYLVKARWVFLPQICDASPRVSTQALSMDIPLLMNRNIMGGWKYVVPGRTGEFFHDMSDFKDSLRTILDNTRGGRRSNPYKPLEFVQKHYGNINAGPKLYEFVMTHWGDKIRFPEGTTALIPTGA
;
A
#
# COMPACT_ATOMS: atom_id res chain seq x y z
N MET A 1 43.44 35.75 -28.81
CA MET A 1 42.77 36.31 -27.63
C MET A 1 41.75 37.32 -28.11
N VAL A 2 40.49 36.92 -28.18
CA VAL A 2 39.36 37.82 -28.42
C VAL A 2 38.25 37.34 -27.49
N GLU A 3 37.92 38.15 -26.51
CA GLU A 3 36.90 37.92 -25.49
C GLU A 3 35.51 37.83 -26.12
N ILE A 4 34.75 36.79 -25.78
CA ILE A 4 33.31 36.71 -26.02
C ILE A 4 32.64 36.96 -24.67
N ARG A 5 32.02 38.14 -24.52
CA ARG A 5 31.15 38.48 -23.40
C ARG A 5 29.78 37.83 -23.62
N SER A 6 29.40 36.95 -22.70
CA SER A 6 28.05 36.39 -22.59
C SER A 6 27.10 37.40 -21.93
N ALA A 7 26.05 37.80 -22.64
CA ALA A 7 24.85 38.41 -22.06
C ALA A 7 23.68 37.45 -22.30
N SER A 8 23.20 36.79 -21.25
CA SER A 8 21.95 36.04 -21.28
C SER A 8 20.94 36.75 -20.37
N THR A 9 19.90 37.30 -20.98
CA THR A 9 18.75 37.91 -20.32
C THR A 9 17.61 36.87 -20.30
N THR A 10 17.20 36.48 -19.10
CA THR A 10 16.01 35.66 -18.84
C THR A 10 14.73 36.50 -18.90
N PRO A 11 13.64 36.06 -19.56
CA PRO A 11 12.33 36.68 -19.41
C PRO A 11 11.58 36.09 -18.21
N SER A 12 11.10 36.97 -17.33
CA SER A 12 10.23 36.68 -16.20
C SER A 12 8.76 36.62 -16.67
N CYS A 13 8.09 35.48 -16.49
CA CYS A 13 6.63 35.36 -16.64
C CYS A 13 5.94 35.53 -15.28
N ARG A 14 5.47 36.75 -14.99
CA ARG A 14 4.43 37.02 -13.97
C ARG A 14 3.11 37.34 -14.70
N GLY A 15 2.27 36.33 -14.90
CA GLY A 15 0.87 36.50 -15.29
C GLY A 15 -0.05 36.38 -14.08
N ARG A 16 -0.60 37.50 -13.59
CA ARG A 16 -1.69 37.51 -12.62
C ARG A 16 -3.01 37.25 -13.36
N LEU A 17 -3.66 36.12 -13.12
CA LEU A 17 -5.08 35.94 -13.46
C LEU A 17 -5.92 36.81 -12.53
N ARG A 18 -6.62 37.81 -13.10
CA ARG A 18 -7.71 38.53 -12.41
C ARG A 18 -9.02 37.91 -12.86
N LEU A 19 -9.70 37.15 -11.99
CA LEU A 19 -11.11 36.84 -12.19
C LEU A 19 -11.91 38.15 -12.10
N SER A 20 -12.81 38.39 -13.06
CA SER A 20 -13.65 39.58 -13.07
C SER A 20 -14.66 39.51 -11.92
N GLN A 21 -14.94 40.67 -11.33
CA GLN A 21 -15.87 40.84 -10.20
C GLN A 21 -17.29 40.31 -10.52
N GLN A 22 -17.63 40.18 -11.81
CA GLN A 22 -18.90 39.59 -12.28
C GLN A 22 -18.96 38.07 -12.07
N VAL A 23 -17.83 37.35 -12.21
CA VAL A 23 -17.80 35.88 -11.99
C VAL A 23 -17.99 35.54 -10.52
N TYR A 24 -17.47 36.37 -9.62
CA TYR A 24 -17.62 36.19 -8.18
C TYR A 24 -19.07 36.37 -7.70
N ILE A 25 -19.79 37.32 -8.30
CA ILE A 25 -21.21 37.59 -7.98
C ILE A 25 -22.10 36.44 -8.48
N VAL A 26 -21.83 35.90 -9.67
CA VAL A 26 -22.59 34.75 -10.21
C VAL A 26 -22.40 33.51 -9.35
N LEU A 27 -21.16 33.25 -8.90
CA LEU A 27 -20.87 32.15 -7.97
C LEU A 27 -21.60 32.32 -6.63
N LEU A 28 -21.56 33.51 -6.02
CA LEU A 28 -22.26 33.78 -4.76
C LEU A 28 -23.78 33.60 -4.85
N ILE A 29 -24.41 34.03 -5.94
CA ILE A 29 -25.86 33.87 -6.16
C ILE A 29 -26.22 32.39 -6.34
N ALA A 30 -25.41 31.62 -7.05
CA ALA A 30 -25.63 30.19 -7.23
C ALA A 30 -25.52 29.42 -5.89
N THR A 31 -24.56 29.76 -5.03
CA THR A 31 -24.42 29.13 -3.71
C THR A 31 -25.58 29.49 -2.78
N LEU A 32 -26.08 30.73 -2.83
CA LEU A 32 -27.21 31.16 -2.00
C LEU A 32 -28.53 30.47 -2.40
N LEU A 33 -28.76 30.28 -3.70
CA LEU A 33 -29.94 29.57 -4.21
C LEU A 33 -29.94 28.09 -3.82
N LEU A 34 -28.77 27.44 -3.80
CA LEU A 34 -28.62 26.05 -3.34
C LEU A 34 -28.93 25.89 -1.85
N ILE A 35 -28.55 26.86 -1.02
CA ILE A 35 -28.85 26.84 0.42
C ILE A 35 -30.36 26.99 0.66
N ILE A 36 -31.05 27.88 -0.07
CA ILE A 36 -32.50 28.12 0.08
C ILE A 36 -33.32 26.89 -0.37
N LEU A 37 -32.85 26.15 -1.38
CA LEU A 37 -33.49 24.91 -1.83
C LEU A 37 -33.32 23.76 -0.82
N SER A 38 -32.20 23.73 -0.06
CA SER A 38 -31.92 22.67 0.92
C SER A 38 -32.75 22.78 2.21
N THR A 39 -33.16 24.00 2.60
CA THR A 39 -33.94 24.24 3.83
C THR A 39 -35.45 24.04 3.65
N SER A 40 -35.90 23.74 2.43
CA SER A 40 -37.33 23.58 2.10
C SER A 40 -37.82 22.12 2.07
N ILE A 41 -36.95 21.13 2.36
CA ILE A 41 -37.27 19.69 2.22
C ILE A 41 -37.38 18.94 3.57
N PHE A 42 -36.97 19.53 4.70
CA PHE A 42 -37.14 18.91 6.02
C PHE A 42 -38.19 19.64 6.86
N GLY A 43 -39.46 19.43 6.51
CA GLY A 43 -40.60 19.87 7.30
C GLY A 43 -41.74 18.88 7.17
N ASN A 44 -41.95 18.10 8.24
CA ASN A 44 -43.07 17.19 8.54
C ASN A 44 -42.88 15.71 8.14
N ILE A 45 -42.81 14.83 9.16
CA ILE A 45 -43.59 13.59 9.37
C ILE A 45 -43.13 12.99 10.73
N VAL A 46 -43.84 13.25 11.83
CA VAL A 46 -44.74 12.37 12.62
C VAL A 46 -44.05 11.45 13.66
N GLN A 47 -44.57 11.52 14.89
CA GLN A 47 -44.18 10.87 16.15
C GLN A 47 -44.39 9.34 16.21
N PRO A 48 -43.77 8.63 17.19
CA PRO A 48 -43.85 7.17 17.33
C PRO A 48 -45.09 6.72 18.11
N SER A 49 -45.62 5.55 17.76
CA SER A 49 -46.62 4.83 18.55
C SER A 49 -46.00 3.59 19.20
N SER A 50 -46.33 3.42 20.46
CA SER A 50 -45.98 2.33 21.37
C SER A 50 -46.67 1.02 20.99
N VAL A 51 -45.95 -0.10 21.05
CA VAL A 51 -46.54 -1.44 21.14
C VAL A 51 -45.73 -2.27 22.15
N SER A 52 -46.50 -2.95 22.99
CA SER A 52 -46.18 -3.59 24.26
C SER A 52 -45.52 -4.97 24.14
N ASP A 53 -44.83 -5.32 25.23
CA ASP A 53 -44.32 -6.63 25.61
C ASP A 53 -45.26 -7.81 25.33
N ASN A 54 -44.66 -8.97 25.00
CA ASN A 54 -45.07 -10.25 25.56
C ASN A 54 -43.91 -11.24 25.63
N HIS A 55 -43.62 -11.66 26.86
CA HIS A 55 -42.75 -12.76 27.25
C HIS A 55 -43.19 -14.12 26.70
N VAL A 56 -42.22 -14.97 26.35
CA VAL A 56 -42.32 -16.43 26.55
C VAL A 56 -40.97 -16.99 27.05
N HIS A 57 -41.03 -17.59 28.23
CA HIS A 57 -39.99 -18.36 28.91
C HIS A 57 -39.63 -19.66 28.18
N ILE A 58 -38.35 -20.06 28.16
CA ILE A 58 -37.94 -21.45 28.45
C ILE A 58 -36.65 -21.44 29.31
N ARG A 59 -36.72 -22.18 30.42
CA ARG A 59 -35.65 -22.45 31.40
C ARG A 59 -34.67 -23.49 30.86
N ALA A 60 -33.39 -23.36 31.19
CA ALA A 60 -32.52 -24.51 31.40
C ALA A 60 -31.67 -24.25 32.66
N ILE A 61 -31.84 -25.16 33.62
CA ILE A 61 -31.03 -25.32 34.83
C ILE A 61 -29.87 -26.23 34.41
N ASP A 62 -28.64 -25.86 34.73
CA ASP A 62 -27.68 -26.87 35.18
C ASP A 62 -26.65 -26.28 36.14
N ASN A 63 -26.39 -27.05 37.18
CA ASN A 63 -25.68 -26.72 38.39
C ASN A 63 -24.61 -27.80 38.61
N LEU A 64 -23.49 -27.40 39.22
CA LEU A 64 -22.45 -28.23 39.87
C LEU A 64 -21.30 -28.78 39.01
N ARG A 65 -20.09 -28.26 39.26
CA ARG A 65 -19.11 -28.92 40.16
C ARG A 65 -17.90 -28.01 40.44
N LYS A 66 -17.70 -27.70 41.72
CA LYS A 66 -16.45 -27.22 42.31
C LYS A 66 -15.62 -28.43 42.76
N THR A 67 -14.31 -28.38 42.54
CA THR A 67 -13.32 -29.18 43.27
C THR A 67 -12.11 -28.30 43.55
N ASP A 68 -11.82 -28.12 44.84
CA ASP A 68 -10.74 -27.29 45.39
C ASP A 68 -9.39 -28.02 45.36
N ALA A 69 -8.32 -27.29 45.01
CA ALA A 69 -6.93 -27.60 45.37
C ALA A 69 -6.16 -26.28 45.61
N PRO A 70 -5.26 -26.20 46.61
CA PRO A 70 -4.77 -24.92 47.13
C PRO A 70 -3.53 -24.42 46.37
N SER A 71 -3.58 -23.18 45.87
CA SER A 71 -2.42 -22.48 45.32
C SER A 71 -1.96 -21.36 46.26
N ILE A 72 -0.67 -21.39 46.54
CA ILE A 72 0.11 -20.44 47.36
C ILE A 72 -0.01 -19.04 46.75
N GLY A 73 -0.54 -18.09 47.52
CA GLY A 73 -0.79 -16.72 47.10
C GLY A 73 0.49 -15.90 46.92
N ILE A 74 0.69 -15.39 45.71
CA ILE A 74 1.35 -14.11 45.48
C ILE A 74 0.28 -13.27 44.76
N ASP A 75 -0.46 -12.47 45.52
CA ASP A 75 -1.47 -11.56 44.99
C ASP A 75 -0.75 -10.43 44.23
N MET A 76 -0.62 -10.59 42.91
CA MET A 76 -0.48 -9.46 42.01
C MET A 76 -1.88 -8.97 41.68
N GLU A 77 -2.32 -7.93 42.39
CA GLU A 77 -3.58 -7.24 42.16
C GLU A 77 -3.66 -6.77 40.69
N GLN A 78 -4.57 -7.36 39.92
CA GLN A 78 -4.95 -6.82 38.62
C GLN A 78 -5.76 -5.52 38.86
N PRO A 79 -5.44 -4.41 38.19
CA PRO A 79 -6.16 -3.17 38.39
C PRO A 79 -7.63 -3.32 37.99
N SER A 80 -8.51 -2.75 38.81
CA SER A 80 -9.96 -2.85 38.64
C SER A 80 -10.46 -2.13 37.38
N ILE A 81 -11.57 -2.61 36.84
CA ILE A 81 -12.21 -2.19 35.56
C ILE A 81 -12.43 -0.67 35.47
N HIS A 82 -12.52 0.04 36.61
CA HIS A 82 -12.76 1.47 36.66
C HIS A 82 -11.53 2.37 36.47
N GLU A 83 -10.32 1.83 36.51
CA GLU A 83 -9.06 2.60 36.39
C GLU A 83 -8.56 2.71 34.93
N ARG A 84 -9.19 1.99 34.00
CA ARG A 84 -8.79 1.93 32.58
C ARG A 84 -9.11 3.20 31.78
N ASP A 85 -10.01 4.06 32.28
CA ASP A 85 -10.46 5.27 31.58
C ASP A 85 -9.74 6.58 32.05
N THR A 86 -8.73 6.51 32.94
CA THR A 86 -8.13 7.71 33.55
C THR A 86 -6.66 7.98 33.23
N ILE A 87 -6.01 7.20 32.35
CA ILE A 87 -4.70 7.62 31.84
C ILE A 87 -4.94 8.71 30.80
N GLU A 88 -4.72 9.98 31.19
CA GLU A 88 -4.76 11.12 30.27
C GLU A 88 -3.56 11.02 29.32
N TYR A 89 -3.74 10.30 28.21
CA TYR A 89 -2.76 10.23 27.14
C TYR A 89 -2.75 11.54 26.37
N LYS A 90 -1.56 12.02 26.02
CA LYS A 90 -1.43 13.25 25.25
C LYS A 90 -1.77 12.95 23.80
N THR A 91 -2.76 13.66 23.27
CA THR A 91 -3.09 13.63 21.85
C THR A 91 -2.39 14.77 21.13
N TYR A 92 -1.90 14.51 19.91
CA TYR A 92 -1.30 15.51 19.05
C TYR A 92 -2.30 16.64 18.76
N PRO A 93 -2.01 17.90 19.16
CA PRO A 93 -2.99 18.99 19.08
C PRO A 93 -3.43 19.35 17.65
N GLY A 94 -2.64 18.98 16.64
CA GLY A 94 -2.92 19.29 15.24
C GLY A 94 -3.87 18.33 14.54
N PHE A 95 -4.41 17.31 15.23
CA PHE A 95 -5.46 16.50 14.62
C PHE A 95 -6.78 17.29 14.50
N ILE A 96 -7.28 17.42 13.27
CA ILE A 96 -8.56 18.08 12.98
C ILE A 96 -9.66 17.02 12.97
N GLY A 97 -10.78 17.29 13.65
CA GLY A 97 -11.90 16.36 13.80
C GLY A 97 -11.89 15.66 15.17
N GLU A 98 -13.09 15.27 15.63
CA GLU A 98 -13.25 14.57 16.89
C GLU A 98 -12.63 13.17 16.80
N VAL A 99 -12.02 12.72 17.90
CA VAL A 99 -11.55 11.33 18.03
C VAL A 99 -12.75 10.43 17.81
N SER A 100 -12.64 9.44 16.92
CA SER A 100 -13.65 8.41 16.76
C SER A 100 -13.04 7.01 16.88
N VAL A 101 -13.81 6.11 17.46
CA VAL A 101 -13.56 4.67 17.50
C VAL A 101 -14.44 3.97 16.48
N LYS A 102 -13.93 2.90 15.87
CA LYS A 102 -14.68 2.05 14.94
C LYS A 102 -15.37 0.93 15.70
N CYS A 103 -16.69 1.00 15.78
CA CYS A 103 -17.53 0.09 16.56
C CYS A 103 -17.93 -1.19 15.79
N GLY A 104 -17.21 -1.55 14.72
CA GLY A 104 -17.46 -2.74 13.88
C GLY A 104 -18.55 -2.58 12.79
N GLY A 105 -19.02 -1.36 12.55
CA GLY A 105 -19.98 -1.03 11.49
C GLY A 105 -20.38 0.44 11.43
N HIS A 106 -20.12 1.18 12.51
CA HIS A 106 -20.26 2.62 12.61
C HIS A 106 -19.07 3.21 13.40
N GLU A 107 -19.07 4.53 13.60
CA GLU A 107 -18.09 5.24 14.42
C GLU A 107 -18.77 5.98 15.58
N ALA A 108 -18.10 6.09 16.72
CA ALA A 108 -18.53 6.84 17.91
C ALA A 108 -17.33 7.58 18.52
N ARG A 109 -17.49 8.55 19.42
CA ARG A 109 -16.32 9.28 19.95
C ARG A 109 -15.44 8.41 20.85
N THR A 110 -16.10 7.56 21.61
CA THR A 110 -15.53 6.65 22.59
C THR A 110 -16.31 5.34 22.57
N CYS A 111 -15.73 4.26 23.11
CA CYS A 111 -16.38 2.95 23.05
C CYS A 111 -17.70 2.90 23.82
N ASP A 112 -17.84 3.65 24.91
CA ASP A 112 -19.09 3.75 25.67
C ASP A 112 -20.23 4.42 24.88
N GLU A 113 -19.92 5.18 23.82
CA GLU A 113 -20.90 5.76 22.90
C GLU A 113 -21.30 4.80 21.76
N CYS A 114 -20.53 3.76 21.46
CA CYS A 114 -20.84 2.79 20.40
C CYS A 114 -22.23 2.14 20.50
N PRO A 115 -22.78 1.79 21.68
CA PRO A 115 -24.04 1.07 21.74
C PRO A 115 -25.21 1.83 21.13
N GLN A 116 -25.23 3.17 21.25
CA GLN A 116 -26.33 4.04 20.78
C GLN A 116 -27.75 3.51 21.11
N GLY A 117 -27.90 2.83 22.26
CA GLY A 117 -29.15 2.19 22.69
C GLY A 117 -29.37 0.74 22.21
N ASN A 118 -28.50 0.19 21.37
CA ASN A 118 -28.59 -1.16 20.79
C ASN A 118 -27.77 -2.23 21.54
N GLY A 119 -27.11 -1.84 22.65
CA GLY A 119 -26.36 -2.75 23.52
C GLY A 119 -25.17 -3.45 22.85
N ALA A 120 -24.89 -4.68 23.29
CA ALA A 120 -23.72 -5.48 22.87
C ALA A 120 -23.58 -5.65 21.37
N SER A 121 -24.70 -5.70 20.63
CA SER A 121 -24.73 -5.91 19.19
C SER A 121 -24.07 -4.79 18.37
N TRP A 122 -23.82 -3.64 18.99
CA TRP A 122 -23.20 -2.47 18.38
C TRP A 122 -21.80 -2.18 18.96
N CYS A 123 -21.25 -3.10 19.74
CA CYS A 123 -19.96 -2.95 20.38
C CYS A 123 -18.94 -3.94 19.82
N HIS A 124 -18.29 -3.56 18.74
CA HIS A 124 -17.31 -4.38 18.03
C HIS A 124 -16.13 -3.54 17.51
N GLY A 125 -15.24 -4.16 16.71
CA GLY A 125 -14.13 -3.46 16.08
C GLY A 125 -13.04 -3.07 17.08
N GLN A 126 -12.94 -1.77 17.38
CA GLN A 126 -12.01 -1.23 18.38
C GLN A 126 -12.53 -1.34 19.81
N CYS A 127 -13.77 -1.79 19.97
CA CYS A 127 -14.46 -1.88 21.24
C CYS A 127 -14.92 -3.31 21.51
N GLU A 128 -15.11 -3.62 22.79
CA GLU A 128 -15.52 -4.93 23.28
C GLU A 128 -16.59 -4.76 24.35
N TRP A 129 -17.62 -5.62 24.31
CA TRP A 129 -18.70 -5.59 25.28
C TRP A 129 -18.33 -6.41 26.52
N ILE A 130 -18.16 -5.75 27.65
CA ILE A 130 -17.76 -6.35 28.93
C ILE A 130 -18.68 -5.80 30.03
N ASP A 131 -19.27 -6.68 30.83
CA ASP A 131 -20.10 -6.33 31.99
C ASP A 131 -21.15 -5.24 31.69
N GLU A 132 -21.93 -5.45 30.64
CA GLU A 132 -22.99 -4.54 30.17
C GLU A 132 -22.52 -3.16 29.70
N LYS A 133 -21.22 -2.99 29.45
CA LYS A 133 -20.62 -1.76 28.93
C LYS A 133 -19.82 -2.04 27.67
N CYS A 134 -19.79 -1.07 26.78
CA CYS A 134 -18.88 -1.10 25.65
C CYS A 134 -17.60 -0.35 26.02
N VAL A 135 -16.47 -1.04 26.05
CA VAL A 135 -15.17 -0.50 26.46
C VAL A 135 -14.16 -0.67 25.34
N ARG A 136 -13.00 0.00 25.44
CA ARG A 136 -11.88 -0.25 24.52
C ARG A 136 -11.53 -1.73 24.58
N SER A 137 -11.37 -2.36 23.42
CA SER A 137 -11.08 -3.80 23.38
C SER A 137 -9.79 -4.11 24.13
N SER A 138 -9.83 -5.15 24.95
CA SER A 138 -8.66 -5.70 25.64
C SER A 138 -7.55 -6.09 24.66
N GLN A 139 -7.92 -6.45 23.42
CA GLN A 139 -7.00 -6.76 22.32
C GLN A 139 -6.25 -5.55 21.78
N LEU A 140 -6.52 -4.32 22.25
CA LEU A 140 -5.87 -3.08 21.82
C LEU A 140 -5.20 -2.32 22.98
N GLU A 141 -5.11 -2.92 24.18
CA GLU A 141 -4.46 -2.30 25.35
C GLU A 141 -2.98 -1.98 25.11
N HIS A 142 -2.30 -2.77 24.26
CA HIS A 142 -0.91 -2.53 23.89
C HIS A 142 -0.71 -1.45 22.82
N LEU A 143 -1.78 -0.95 22.19
CA LEU A 143 -1.71 0.10 21.19
C LEU A 143 -1.90 1.47 21.79
N HIS A 144 -1.12 2.44 21.31
CA HIS A 144 -1.38 3.85 21.61
C HIS A 144 -2.80 4.25 21.16
N PRO A 145 -3.56 5.04 21.95
CA PRO A 145 -4.94 5.43 21.60
C PRO A 145 -5.12 6.12 20.26
N ASP A 146 -4.16 6.97 19.86
CA ASP A 146 -4.18 7.66 18.56
C ASP A 146 -3.64 6.82 17.38
N TYR A 147 -3.25 5.54 17.58
CA TYR A 147 -2.61 4.70 16.56
C TYR A 147 -3.34 4.75 15.21
N PHE A 148 -4.66 4.54 15.22
CA PHE A 148 -5.44 4.51 13.98
C PHE A 148 -5.66 5.88 13.33
N ARG A 149 -5.57 6.98 14.09
CA ARG A 149 -5.59 8.35 13.54
C ARG A 149 -4.28 8.68 12.84
N ILE A 150 -3.17 8.17 13.38
CA ILE A 150 -1.84 8.28 12.75
C ILE A 150 -1.83 7.47 11.45
N THR A 151 -2.23 6.20 11.50
CA THR A 151 -2.17 5.28 10.34
C THR A 151 -3.25 5.52 9.28
N ALA A 152 -4.20 6.44 9.52
CA ALA A 152 -5.09 6.96 8.48
C ALA A 152 -4.34 7.82 7.44
N ARG A 153 -3.13 8.29 7.77
CA ARG A 153 -2.30 9.09 6.87
C ARG A 153 -1.39 8.19 6.04
N TYR A 154 -1.24 8.54 4.77
CA TYR A 154 -0.57 7.69 3.76
C TYR A 154 0.83 7.20 4.15
N ALA A 155 1.64 8.05 4.78
CA ALA A 155 3.03 7.74 5.11
C ALA A 155 3.15 6.66 6.19
N PHE A 156 2.16 6.54 7.08
CA PHE A 156 2.16 5.68 8.26
C PHE A 156 1.39 4.39 7.98
N GLN A 157 2.13 3.33 7.66
CA GLN A 157 1.59 2.01 7.40
C GLN A 157 1.51 1.20 8.71
N PRO A 158 0.33 0.70 9.08
CA PRO A 158 0.18 -0.12 10.27
C PRO A 158 0.86 -1.48 10.14
N VAL A 159 1.08 -2.15 11.27
CA VAL A 159 1.67 -3.49 11.37
C VAL A 159 0.75 -4.37 12.21
N MET A 160 0.53 -5.61 11.77
CA MET A 160 -0.22 -6.64 12.49
C MET A 160 0.71 -7.78 12.90
N ASN A 161 0.30 -8.59 13.88
CA ASN A 161 0.94 -9.86 14.19
C ASN A 161 0.33 -11.04 13.41
N ASN A 162 0.83 -12.25 13.65
CA ASN A 162 0.31 -13.52 13.09
C ASN A 162 -1.16 -13.81 13.40
N ASN A 163 -1.77 -13.13 14.37
CA ASN A 163 -3.18 -13.29 14.74
C ASN A 163 -4.06 -12.16 14.18
N HIS A 164 -3.54 -11.37 13.23
CA HIS A 164 -4.18 -10.19 12.66
C HIS A 164 -4.53 -9.09 13.68
N VAL A 165 -3.79 -9.05 14.80
CA VAL A 165 -3.91 -7.98 15.80
C VAL A 165 -2.88 -6.91 15.47
N PHE A 166 -3.32 -5.67 15.31
CA PHE A 166 -2.43 -4.51 15.13
C PHE A 166 -1.48 -4.39 16.31
N VAL A 167 -0.22 -4.00 16.09
CA VAL A 167 0.79 -3.81 17.14
C VAL A 167 1.30 -2.38 17.16
N ASN A 168 1.95 -1.96 18.26
CA ASN A 168 2.39 -0.57 18.46
C ASN A 168 3.68 -0.22 17.68
N VAL A 169 3.72 -0.67 16.42
CA VAL A 169 4.77 -0.43 15.43
C VAL A 169 4.11 0.19 14.21
N ILE A 170 4.74 1.22 13.65
CA ILE A 170 4.31 1.87 12.41
C ILE A 170 5.48 1.90 11.43
N MET A 171 5.22 1.46 10.20
CA MET A 171 6.16 1.59 9.09
C MET A 171 5.98 2.94 8.40
N VAL A 172 7.06 3.69 8.18
CA VAL A 172 7.05 4.92 7.39
C VAL A 172 7.51 4.60 5.97
N ARG A 173 6.58 4.65 5.02
CA ARG A 173 6.75 4.12 3.66
C ARG A 173 6.91 5.17 2.56
N SER A 174 6.85 6.45 2.92
CA SER A 174 7.01 7.55 1.96
C SER A 174 7.55 8.78 2.67
N PRO A 175 8.04 9.77 1.90
CA PRO A 175 8.24 11.10 2.45
C PRO A 175 6.92 11.62 3.04
N PHE A 176 7.03 12.40 4.11
CA PHE A 176 5.94 13.16 4.68
C PHE A 176 5.38 14.14 3.65
N ARG A 177 4.05 14.19 3.54
CA ARG A 177 3.39 15.02 2.51
C ARG A 177 3.26 16.48 2.95
N ASN A 178 3.27 16.72 4.25
CA ASN A 178 3.15 18.03 4.88
C ASN A 178 3.92 18.06 6.21
N ARG A 179 4.01 19.25 6.83
CA ARG A 179 4.66 19.40 8.15
C ARG A 179 3.92 18.64 9.26
N ASP A 180 2.61 18.50 9.14
CA ASP A 180 1.80 17.82 10.17
C ASP A 180 2.16 16.35 10.31
N ASP A 181 2.59 15.66 9.25
CA ASP A 181 3.09 14.27 9.32
C ASP A 181 4.39 14.20 10.13
N GLU A 182 5.31 15.14 9.90
CA GLU A 182 6.56 15.23 10.65
C GLU A 182 6.32 15.51 12.14
N ASP A 183 5.42 16.44 12.43
CA ASP A 183 5.08 16.81 13.79
C ASP A 183 4.38 15.66 14.53
N VAL A 184 3.50 14.91 13.84
CA VAL A 184 2.92 13.67 14.39
C VAL A 184 3.99 12.64 14.72
N TYR A 185 4.92 12.38 13.80
CA TYR A 185 6.03 11.47 14.06
C TYR A 185 6.83 11.90 15.31
N LYS A 186 7.26 13.16 15.35
CA LYS A 186 8.05 13.70 16.48
C LYS A 186 7.31 13.62 17.80
N PHE A 187 6.00 13.82 17.79
CA PHE A 187 5.17 13.79 18.98
C PHE A 187 5.06 12.38 19.58
N TYR A 188 4.91 11.34 18.74
CA TYR A 188 4.66 9.97 19.21
C TYR A 188 5.88 9.03 19.19
N ARG A 189 7.04 9.46 18.68
CA ARG A 189 8.22 8.58 18.48
C ARG A 189 8.75 7.89 19.75
N ASP A 190 8.44 8.44 20.92
CA ASP A 190 8.87 7.89 22.22
C ASP A 190 7.82 6.89 22.79
N GLU A 191 6.60 6.87 22.22
CA GLU A 191 5.48 6.03 22.65
C GLU A 191 5.11 4.93 21.62
N ILE A 192 5.48 5.13 20.35
CA ILE A 192 5.23 4.20 19.24
C ILE A 192 6.55 3.95 18.52
N LEU A 193 6.84 2.69 18.19
CA LEU A 193 8.01 2.36 17.40
C LEU A 193 7.76 2.66 15.91
N PHE A 194 8.35 3.73 15.40
CA PHE A 194 8.38 4.02 13.98
C PHE A 194 9.64 3.44 13.32
N LEU A 195 9.45 2.65 12.26
CA LEU A 195 10.53 2.11 11.44
C LEU A 195 10.35 2.57 9.99
N GLY A 196 11.43 2.89 9.28
CA GLY A 196 11.34 3.17 7.85
C GLY A 196 11.21 1.89 7.02
N ILE A 197 10.57 1.97 5.86
CA ILE A 197 10.50 0.86 4.90
C ILE A 197 10.69 1.35 3.45
N SER A 198 11.51 0.63 2.67
CA SER A 198 11.68 0.86 1.24
C SER A 198 10.36 0.62 0.51
N SER A 199 9.86 1.66 -0.17
CA SER A 199 8.58 1.67 -0.89
C SER A 199 8.58 2.85 -1.87
N PHE A 200 7.44 3.50 -2.11
CA PHE A 200 7.24 4.73 -2.91
C PHE A 200 8.44 5.15 -3.79
N GLU A 201 8.43 4.72 -5.05
CA GLU A 201 9.51 4.95 -6.01
C GLU A 201 10.87 4.43 -5.50
N SER A 202 11.72 5.34 -5.01
CA SER A 202 13.07 5.07 -4.50
C SER A 202 13.22 5.36 -3.01
N PHE A 203 12.13 5.56 -2.26
CA PHE A 203 12.21 5.91 -0.84
C PHE A 203 13.03 4.88 -0.04
N PRO A 204 13.99 5.32 0.81
CA PRO A 204 14.25 6.69 1.30
C PRO A 204 15.23 7.51 0.44
N LEU A 205 15.71 6.95 -0.67
CA LEU A 205 16.59 7.64 -1.59
C LEU A 205 15.80 8.58 -2.51
N LYS A 206 16.44 9.69 -2.88
CA LYS A 206 15.86 10.68 -3.77
C LYS A 206 15.59 10.02 -5.12
N SER A 207 14.33 10.05 -5.52
CA SER A 207 13.95 9.53 -6.84
C SER A 207 14.62 10.37 -7.94
N PRO A 208 15.24 9.74 -8.95
CA PRO A 208 15.76 10.44 -10.12
C PRO A 208 14.62 10.92 -11.04
N ASN A 209 13.39 10.46 -10.83
CA ASN A 209 12.21 10.85 -11.60
C ASN A 209 11.99 12.37 -11.58
N PRO A 210 12.03 13.07 -12.73
CA PRO A 210 11.91 14.51 -12.80
C PRO A 210 10.50 15.01 -12.45
N TYR A 211 9.49 14.13 -12.48
CA TYR A 211 8.10 14.45 -12.15
C TYR A 211 7.78 14.31 -10.66
N SER A 212 8.71 13.74 -9.87
CA SER A 212 8.49 13.48 -8.45
C SER A 212 8.89 14.65 -7.57
N ALA A 213 8.14 14.84 -6.48
CA ALA A 213 8.51 15.76 -5.41
C ALA A 213 9.90 15.39 -4.87
N LYS A 214 10.76 16.39 -4.72
CA LYS A 214 12.13 16.19 -4.21
C LYS A 214 12.14 16.40 -2.70
N TYR A 215 12.93 15.58 -2.03
CA TYR A 215 13.21 15.65 -0.60
C TYR A 215 14.67 15.25 -0.36
N GLU A 216 15.19 15.60 0.81
CA GLU A 216 16.56 15.25 1.20
C GLU A 216 16.59 13.83 1.80
N SER A 217 17.39 12.94 1.21
CA SER A 217 17.45 11.54 1.66
C SER A 217 18.07 11.39 3.04
N GLU A 218 19.14 12.14 3.33
CA GLU A 218 19.82 12.11 4.62
C GLU A 218 18.84 12.33 5.78
N TYR A 219 17.85 13.18 5.58
CA TYR A 219 16.82 13.45 6.58
C TYR A 219 16.06 12.17 6.98
N TYR A 220 15.57 11.38 6.03
CA TYR A 220 14.84 10.13 6.32
C TYR A 220 15.76 8.97 6.72
N LEU A 221 16.98 8.90 6.18
CA LEU A 221 17.97 7.88 6.51
C LEU A 221 18.41 7.96 7.99
N ASN A 222 18.43 9.17 8.56
CA ASN A 222 18.78 9.43 9.96
C ASN A 222 17.56 9.52 10.90
N MET A 223 16.33 9.53 10.36
CA MET A 223 15.13 9.83 11.14
C MET A 223 14.73 8.68 12.07
N PHE A 224 14.79 7.44 11.58
CA PHE A 224 14.21 6.28 12.24
C PHE A 224 15.30 5.44 12.92
N PRO A 225 15.01 4.82 14.08
CA PRO A 225 15.97 3.95 14.75
C PRO A 225 16.26 2.68 13.94
N GLY A 226 15.33 2.25 13.06
CA GLY A 226 15.54 1.13 12.17
C GLY A 226 14.85 1.27 10.81
N PHE A 227 15.33 0.51 9.83
CA PHE A 227 14.89 0.59 8.45
C PHE A 227 14.89 -0.77 7.72
N LEU A 228 13.76 -1.10 7.11
CA LEU A 228 13.58 -2.22 6.18
C LEU A 228 13.98 -1.76 4.78
N HIS A 229 15.16 -2.17 4.30
CA HIS A 229 15.77 -1.60 3.09
C HIS A 229 15.87 -2.62 1.95
N MET A 230 16.10 -2.09 0.75
CA MET A 230 16.42 -2.89 -0.45
C MET A 230 17.76 -2.51 -1.11
N MET A 231 18.52 -1.59 -0.53
CA MET A 231 19.84 -1.21 -1.02
C MET A 231 20.84 -2.37 -0.94
N ARG A 232 21.68 -2.50 -1.98
CA ARG A 232 22.71 -3.54 -2.09
C ARG A 232 23.81 -3.38 -1.04
N ASP A 233 24.15 -2.13 -0.70
CA ASP A 233 25.12 -1.78 0.33
C ASP A 233 24.49 -0.76 1.29
N PRO A 234 23.78 -1.20 2.34
CA PRO A 234 23.08 -0.30 3.25
C PRO A 234 24.02 0.63 4.04
N ASN A 235 25.26 0.20 4.30
CA ASN A 235 26.22 0.95 5.13
C ASN A 235 26.75 2.21 4.43
N VAL A 236 26.59 2.30 3.11
CA VAL A 236 26.91 3.52 2.34
C VAL A 236 25.86 4.61 2.58
N TYR A 237 24.63 4.25 2.96
CA TYR A 237 23.50 5.17 3.06
C TYR A 237 23.09 5.44 4.51
N PHE A 238 23.03 4.39 5.34
CA PHE A 238 22.56 4.51 6.71
C PHE A 238 23.71 4.76 7.68
N PRO A 239 23.49 5.62 8.69
CA PRO A 239 24.43 5.72 9.81
C PRO A 239 24.41 4.44 10.65
N ASP A 240 25.49 4.16 11.39
CA ASP A 240 25.61 3.01 12.30
C ASP A 240 24.53 2.95 13.40
N SER A 241 23.94 4.11 13.71
CA SER A 241 22.82 4.25 14.65
C SER A 241 21.54 3.60 14.14
N THR A 242 21.32 3.56 12.81
CA THR A 242 20.11 3.01 12.20
C THR A 242 20.29 1.52 11.98
N LYS A 243 19.45 0.69 12.64
CA LYS A 243 19.48 -0.75 12.44
C LYS A 243 18.76 -1.12 11.15
N THR A 244 19.37 -1.99 10.36
CA THR A 244 18.89 -2.27 9.00
C THR A 244 18.60 -3.76 8.82
N ILE A 245 17.60 -4.04 8.00
CA ILE A 245 17.27 -5.40 7.55
C ILE A 245 16.90 -5.38 6.07
N LEU A 246 17.45 -6.32 5.29
CA LEU A 246 17.14 -6.47 3.87
C LEU A 246 15.73 -7.09 3.70
N MET A 247 14.72 -6.23 3.57
CA MET A 247 13.29 -6.57 3.52
C MET A 247 12.50 -5.37 2.96
N SER A 248 11.40 -5.62 2.24
CA SER A 248 10.43 -4.59 1.88
C SER A 248 9.01 -5.14 1.95
N GLN A 249 8.02 -4.30 1.61
CA GLN A 249 6.62 -4.71 1.61
C GLN A 249 6.36 -5.91 0.67
N SER A 250 7.09 -6.02 -0.44
CA SER A 250 6.94 -7.13 -1.38
C SER A 250 7.26 -8.50 -0.76
N ASP A 251 8.06 -8.56 0.31
CA ASP A 251 8.41 -9.81 0.98
C ASP A 251 7.19 -10.54 1.59
N PHE A 252 6.03 -9.90 1.72
CA PHE A 252 4.82 -10.46 2.35
C PHE A 252 3.72 -10.86 1.32
N MET A 253 3.79 -10.35 0.09
CA MET A 253 2.73 -10.42 -0.93
C MET A 253 2.75 -11.74 -1.75
N LEU A 254 2.57 -12.91 -1.11
CA LEU A 254 2.58 -14.20 -1.83
C LEU A 254 1.21 -14.89 -1.92
N ASP A 255 0.39 -14.80 -0.87
CA ASP A 255 -0.74 -15.71 -0.66
C ASP A 255 -1.83 -15.56 -1.73
N GLU A 256 -2.34 -14.34 -1.94
CA GLU A 256 -3.42 -14.04 -2.90
C GLU A 256 -3.06 -14.44 -4.36
N PRO A 257 -1.90 -14.04 -4.95
CA PRO A 257 -1.50 -14.52 -6.28
C PRO A 257 -1.35 -16.03 -6.36
N GLN A 258 -0.86 -16.67 -5.30
CA GLN A 258 -0.67 -18.11 -5.27
C GLN A 258 -2.03 -18.85 -5.32
N PHE A 259 -3.03 -18.37 -4.58
CA PHE A 259 -4.39 -18.92 -4.64
C PHE A 259 -4.99 -18.76 -6.04
N PHE A 260 -4.90 -17.56 -6.61
CA PHE A 260 -5.38 -17.32 -7.98
C PHE A 260 -4.74 -18.29 -8.98
N ARG A 261 -3.42 -18.48 -8.92
CA ARG A 261 -2.73 -19.44 -9.80
C ARG A 261 -3.22 -20.87 -9.62
N GLN A 262 -3.60 -21.31 -8.42
CA GLN A 262 -4.07 -22.68 -8.20
C GLN A 262 -5.37 -22.96 -8.96
N GLU A 263 -6.26 -21.98 -9.01
CA GLU A 263 -7.54 -22.07 -9.75
C GLU A 263 -7.31 -22.05 -11.28
N HIS A 264 -6.23 -21.40 -11.73
CA HIS A 264 -5.88 -21.19 -13.13
C HIS A 264 -4.68 -22.04 -13.61
N ALA A 265 -4.33 -23.11 -12.89
CA ALA A 265 -3.10 -23.87 -13.15
C ALA A 265 -3.04 -24.55 -14.53
N ASN A 266 -4.21 -24.78 -15.15
CA ASN A 266 -4.34 -25.44 -16.45
C ASN A 266 -4.58 -24.47 -17.61
N ASP A 267 -4.58 -23.16 -17.35
CA ASP A 267 -4.84 -22.16 -18.37
C ASP A 267 -3.75 -22.16 -19.44
N ALA A 268 -4.16 -22.01 -20.69
CA ALA A 268 -3.24 -21.97 -21.80
C ALA A 268 -2.36 -20.72 -21.73
N LYS A 269 -1.07 -20.87 -22.01
CA LYS A 269 -0.15 -19.73 -22.17
C LYS A 269 -0.37 -19.07 -23.53
N ILE A 270 -0.98 -17.89 -23.52
CA ILE A 270 -1.35 -17.09 -24.70
C ILE A 270 -0.25 -16.09 -25.06
N TYR A 271 0.35 -15.48 -24.04
CA TYR A 271 1.31 -14.39 -24.19
C TYR A 271 2.71 -14.86 -23.83
N ASP A 272 3.73 -14.33 -24.50
CA ASP A 272 5.09 -14.53 -24.01
C ASP A 272 5.30 -13.70 -22.74
N PHE A 273 4.89 -12.44 -22.73
CA PHE A 273 5.11 -11.57 -21.58
C PHE A 273 3.93 -10.67 -21.19
N VAL A 274 3.98 -10.24 -19.93
CA VAL A 274 3.19 -9.12 -19.40
C VAL A 274 4.14 -8.06 -18.84
N TYR A 275 3.81 -6.80 -19.08
CA TYR A 275 4.43 -5.62 -18.47
C TYR A 275 3.37 -4.81 -17.73
N SER A 276 3.73 -4.26 -16.57
CA SER A 276 2.84 -3.42 -15.76
C SER A 276 3.27 -1.95 -15.84
N GLY A 277 2.57 -1.18 -16.67
CA GLY A 277 2.91 0.21 -17.01
C GLY A 277 2.33 1.29 -16.09
N GLY A 278 1.35 0.95 -15.26
CA GLY A 278 0.66 1.93 -14.42
C GLY A 278 0.38 1.42 -13.01
N VAL A 279 0.47 2.34 -12.06
CA VAL A 279 -0.11 2.20 -10.72
C VAL A 279 -1.30 3.15 -10.71
N SER A 280 -2.54 2.66 -10.59
CA SER A 280 -3.58 3.61 -10.21
C SER A 280 -3.29 4.11 -8.81
N ARG A 281 -3.63 5.36 -8.53
CA ARG A 281 -3.70 5.89 -7.16
C ARG A 281 -4.77 5.21 -6.31
N ASP A 282 -5.34 4.06 -6.71
CA ASP A 282 -6.48 3.45 -6.01
C ASP A 282 -6.10 2.72 -4.72
N GLN A 283 -4.81 2.58 -4.39
CA GLN A 283 -4.39 2.18 -3.03
C GLN A 283 -4.62 3.27 -1.95
N LEU A 284 -5.25 4.39 -2.30
CA LEU A 284 -5.48 5.54 -1.40
C LEU A 284 -6.95 5.89 -1.14
N PHE A 285 -7.92 5.20 -1.73
CA PHE A 285 -9.27 5.77 -1.84
C PHE A 285 -10.46 4.96 -1.29
N TYR A 286 -10.24 3.89 -0.52
CA TYR A 286 -11.38 3.23 0.15
C TYR A 286 -11.99 4.06 1.29
N PHE A 287 -11.20 4.91 1.98
CA PHE A 287 -11.73 5.77 3.06
C PHE A 287 -12.13 7.19 2.61
N ALA A 288 -11.53 7.72 1.54
CA ALA A 288 -11.84 9.06 1.04
C ALA A 288 -13.11 9.11 0.17
N GLN A 289 -13.56 7.97 -0.38
CA GLN A 289 -14.78 7.89 -1.18
C GLN A 289 -16.04 8.27 -0.38
N ILE A 290 -16.13 7.85 0.88
CA ILE A 290 -17.33 8.10 1.72
C ILE A 290 -17.43 9.58 2.11
N ILE A 291 -16.32 10.21 2.48
CA ILE A 291 -16.34 11.61 2.93
C ILE A 291 -16.51 12.61 1.78
N MET A 292 -15.96 12.35 0.59
CA MET A 292 -16.10 13.26 -0.55
C MET A 292 -17.40 13.12 -1.34
N HIS A 293 -18.05 11.94 -1.32
CA HIS A 293 -19.40 11.80 -1.91
C HIS A 293 -20.46 12.60 -1.16
N ILE A 294 -20.32 12.75 0.16
CA ILE A 294 -21.31 13.45 1.00
C ILE A 294 -21.19 14.98 0.85
N ILE A 295 -20.01 15.52 0.52
CA ILE A 295 -19.75 16.96 0.67
C ILE A 295 -19.73 17.73 -0.66
N THR A 296 -19.30 17.16 -1.80
CA THR A 296 -18.98 18.02 -2.96
C THR A 296 -19.75 17.79 -4.24
N ASN A 297 -20.44 16.67 -4.47
CA ASN A 297 -21.21 16.42 -5.72
C ASN A 297 -20.47 16.94 -6.98
N SER A 298 -19.14 16.81 -6.99
CA SER A 298 -18.24 17.52 -7.90
C SER A 298 -17.50 16.52 -8.78
N ILE A 299 -17.77 16.64 -10.08
CA ILE A 299 -17.19 15.93 -11.24
C ILE A 299 -15.66 16.18 -11.38
N LEU A 300 -14.98 16.73 -10.35
CA LEU A 300 -13.58 17.15 -10.40
C LEU A 300 -12.57 16.07 -9.93
N PHE A 301 -13.01 14.91 -9.47
CA PHE A 301 -12.11 13.82 -9.05
C PHE A 301 -11.75 12.82 -10.15
N ASP A 302 -12.43 12.88 -11.30
CA ASP A 302 -12.21 11.95 -12.42
C ASP A 302 -10.98 12.35 -13.29
N GLN A 303 -10.38 13.52 -13.06
CA GLN A 303 -9.29 14.08 -13.87
C GLN A 303 -7.87 13.59 -13.52
N PHE A 304 -7.68 12.64 -12.60
CA PHE A 304 -6.35 12.24 -12.13
C PHE A 304 -5.87 10.84 -12.57
N GLN A 305 -6.56 10.17 -13.50
CA GLN A 305 -6.41 8.71 -13.66
C GLN A 305 -5.95 8.16 -15.01
N ASP A 306 -5.38 8.98 -15.90
CA ASP A 306 -4.75 8.54 -17.18
C ASP A 306 -3.27 8.94 -17.30
N GLN A 307 -2.61 9.16 -16.15
CA GLN A 307 -1.51 10.11 -15.88
C GLN A 307 -0.52 10.49 -17.00
N ASP A 308 -0.16 9.58 -17.91
CA ASP A 308 0.81 9.86 -18.97
C ASP A 308 0.34 9.49 -20.39
N VAL A 309 -0.85 8.92 -20.59
CA VAL A 309 -1.29 8.47 -21.94
C VAL A 309 -1.50 9.66 -22.87
N GLU A 310 -2.06 10.76 -22.35
CA GLU A 310 -2.24 12.02 -23.09
C GLU A 310 -0.91 12.63 -23.57
N THR A 311 0.21 12.24 -22.96
CA THR A 311 1.56 12.67 -23.29
C THR A 311 2.40 11.55 -23.91
N ASP A 312 1.76 10.56 -24.56
CA ASP A 312 2.42 9.41 -25.20
C ASP A 312 3.29 8.57 -24.23
N CYS A 313 2.76 8.35 -23.02
CA CYS A 313 3.47 7.73 -21.90
C CYS A 313 4.78 8.46 -21.55
N VAL A 314 4.72 9.80 -21.51
CA VAL A 314 5.81 10.65 -21.01
C VAL A 314 5.32 11.38 -19.75
N GLY A 315 5.67 10.83 -18.59
CA GLY A 315 5.31 11.42 -17.31
C GLY A 315 5.74 10.57 -16.13
N TRP A 316 5.08 10.76 -14.98
CA TRP A 316 5.55 10.22 -13.70
C TRP A 316 5.52 8.69 -13.66
N ALA A 317 4.41 8.07 -14.08
CA ALA A 317 4.22 6.63 -14.00
C ALA A 317 5.14 5.91 -15.01
N SER A 318 5.21 6.44 -16.22
CA SER A 318 5.97 5.92 -17.34
C SER A 318 7.47 6.04 -17.11
N TYR A 319 7.94 7.11 -16.44
CA TYR A 319 9.32 7.20 -15.99
C TYR A 319 9.64 6.10 -14.96
N ASN A 320 8.79 5.94 -13.94
CA ASN A 320 9.02 4.92 -12.89
C ASN A 320 9.01 3.50 -13.45
N LYS A 321 8.14 3.23 -14.44
CA LYS A 321 8.07 1.94 -15.12
C LYS A 321 9.03 1.79 -16.29
N ASN A 322 9.88 2.80 -16.54
CA ASN A 322 10.91 2.81 -17.58
C ASN A 322 10.35 2.56 -18.99
N PHE A 323 9.23 3.22 -19.33
CA PHE A 323 8.53 2.99 -20.58
C PHE A 323 9.32 3.43 -21.83
N SER A 324 10.23 4.41 -21.68
CA SER A 324 11.15 4.76 -22.78
C SER A 324 12.00 3.55 -23.21
N PHE A 325 12.55 2.81 -22.24
CA PHE A 325 13.27 1.58 -22.53
C PHE A 325 12.34 0.46 -23.02
N VAL A 326 11.11 0.38 -22.52
CA VAL A 326 10.10 -0.57 -23.05
C VAL A 326 9.93 -0.40 -24.55
N ARG A 327 9.85 0.84 -25.06
CA ARG A 327 9.73 1.10 -26.50
C ARG A 327 10.94 0.59 -27.28
N GLU A 328 12.16 0.80 -26.78
CA GLU A 328 13.39 0.27 -27.39
C GLU A 328 13.43 -1.26 -27.35
N ALA A 329 13.08 -1.86 -26.21
CA ALA A 329 12.99 -3.31 -26.05
C ALA A 329 11.95 -3.92 -26.98
N LEU A 330 10.81 -3.26 -27.20
CA LEU A 330 9.75 -3.69 -28.11
C LEU A 330 10.20 -3.76 -29.57
N GLU A 331 11.07 -2.86 -30.04
CA GLU A 331 11.67 -2.94 -31.39
C GLU A 331 12.42 -4.27 -31.58
N VAL A 332 13.13 -4.71 -30.54
CA VAL A 332 13.85 -6.00 -30.52
C VAL A 332 12.89 -7.17 -30.36
N MET A 333 12.02 -7.11 -29.36
CA MET A 333 11.09 -8.19 -29.00
C MET A 333 10.13 -8.52 -30.15
N CYS A 334 9.56 -7.51 -30.80
CA CYS A 334 8.61 -7.69 -31.89
C CYS A 334 9.29 -7.90 -33.26
N SER A 335 10.62 -7.79 -33.35
CA SER A 335 11.35 -8.04 -34.60
C SER A 335 11.10 -9.45 -35.14
N SER A 336 11.43 -9.68 -36.41
CA SER A 336 11.33 -11.01 -37.02
C SER A 336 12.23 -12.06 -36.37
N GLU A 337 13.31 -11.64 -35.69
CA GLU A 337 14.22 -12.54 -34.96
C GLU A 337 13.54 -13.17 -33.75
N PHE A 338 12.87 -12.35 -32.91
CA PHE A 338 12.31 -12.81 -31.63
C PHE A 338 10.81 -13.07 -31.68
N ASN A 339 10.07 -12.31 -32.51
CA ASN A 339 8.64 -12.45 -32.75
C ASN A 339 7.82 -12.64 -31.47
N VAL A 340 8.05 -11.79 -30.47
CA VAL A 340 7.42 -11.84 -29.15
C VAL A 340 6.02 -11.27 -29.20
N THR A 341 5.10 -11.92 -28.48
CA THR A 341 3.73 -11.47 -28.24
C THR A 341 3.54 -11.15 -26.76
N GLY A 342 2.70 -10.17 -26.43
CA GLY A 342 2.55 -9.81 -25.02
C GLY A 342 1.51 -8.77 -24.72
N VAL A 343 1.50 -8.35 -23.46
CA VAL A 343 0.52 -7.41 -22.91
C VAL A 343 1.22 -6.26 -22.22
N LEU A 344 0.83 -5.04 -22.56
CA LEU A 344 1.23 -3.81 -21.87
C LEU A 344 0.04 -3.28 -21.08
N VAL A 345 0.09 -3.46 -19.76
CA VAL A 345 -1.00 -3.10 -18.86
C VAL A 345 -0.96 -1.63 -18.52
N ALA A 346 -2.11 -0.96 -18.52
CA ALA A 346 -2.28 0.46 -18.25
C ALA A 346 -1.49 1.38 -19.20
N ASN A 347 -1.52 1.05 -20.49
CA ASN A 347 -0.94 1.85 -21.58
C ASN A 347 -2.00 2.45 -22.50
N LYS A 348 -3.26 2.44 -22.05
CA LYS A 348 -4.39 3.15 -22.63
C LYS A 348 -5.08 4.01 -21.57
N ASN A 349 -5.74 5.06 -22.02
CA ASN A 349 -6.60 5.86 -21.14
C ASN A 349 -7.85 5.06 -20.75
N LYS A 350 -8.49 5.41 -19.63
CA LYS A 350 -9.67 4.71 -19.12
C LYS A 350 -10.85 4.66 -20.08
N ALA A 351 -10.98 5.67 -20.93
CA ALA A 351 -12.01 5.72 -21.96
C ALA A 351 -11.75 4.77 -23.14
N ASP A 352 -10.58 4.10 -23.19
CA ASP A 352 -10.13 3.24 -24.29
C ASP A 352 -10.18 3.95 -25.66
N THR A 353 -9.86 5.25 -25.68
CA THR A 353 -9.85 6.08 -26.89
C THR A 353 -8.45 6.49 -27.33
N MET A 354 -7.46 6.31 -26.46
CA MET A 354 -6.06 6.68 -26.70
C MET A 354 -5.13 5.64 -26.09
N ALA A 355 -4.04 5.35 -26.80
CA ALA A 355 -3.02 4.41 -26.39
C ALA A 355 -1.64 5.03 -26.59
N CYS A 356 -0.69 4.67 -25.73
CA CYS A 356 0.71 5.05 -25.92
C CYS A 356 1.28 4.37 -27.17
N THR A 357 2.15 5.08 -27.88
CA THR A 357 2.74 4.61 -29.13
C THR A 357 3.69 3.45 -28.88
N ILE A 358 3.54 2.39 -29.68
CA ILE A 358 4.44 1.24 -29.74
C ILE A 358 5.06 1.11 -31.14
N PRO A 359 6.22 0.43 -31.26
CA PRO A 359 6.84 0.15 -32.56
C PRO A 359 5.90 -0.51 -33.58
N ALA A 360 6.01 -0.13 -34.85
CA ALA A 360 5.20 -0.73 -35.92
C ALA A 360 5.42 -2.25 -36.06
N ALA A 361 6.61 -2.75 -35.73
CA ALA A 361 6.91 -4.19 -35.71
C ALA A 361 6.04 -4.99 -34.72
N CYS A 362 5.45 -4.31 -33.73
CA CYS A 362 4.56 -4.88 -32.72
C CYS A 362 3.09 -4.92 -33.14
N ASP A 363 2.72 -4.42 -34.33
CA ASP A 363 1.34 -4.45 -34.81
C ASP A 363 0.81 -5.89 -34.85
N GLY A 364 -0.38 -6.09 -34.28
CA GLY A 364 -0.99 -7.41 -34.10
C GLY A 364 -0.29 -8.37 -33.13
N LYS A 365 0.80 -7.96 -32.45
CA LYS A 365 1.56 -8.81 -31.48
C LYS A 365 1.37 -8.41 -30.03
N ILE A 366 1.06 -7.13 -29.79
CA ILE A 366 0.98 -6.55 -28.45
C ILE A 366 -0.45 -6.11 -28.15
N VAL A 367 -0.98 -6.58 -27.01
CA VAL A 367 -2.24 -6.11 -26.45
C VAL A 367 -1.93 -4.96 -25.49
N GLN A 368 -2.56 -3.80 -25.68
CA GLN A 368 -2.52 -2.70 -24.73
C GLN A 368 -3.85 -2.63 -23.98
N THR A 369 -3.81 -2.47 -22.65
CA THR A 369 -5.01 -2.39 -21.82
C THR A 369 -5.14 -1.02 -21.15
N THR A 370 -6.35 -0.71 -20.69
CA THR A 370 -6.58 0.33 -19.68
C THR A 370 -6.02 -0.12 -18.33
N PHE A 371 -6.21 0.70 -17.29
CA PHE A 371 -6.04 0.20 -15.92
C PHE A 371 -6.94 -1.03 -15.70
N LEU A 372 -6.42 -2.01 -14.97
CA LEU A 372 -7.08 -3.29 -14.65
C LEU A 372 -7.19 -3.42 -13.14
N ASP A 373 -8.25 -4.08 -12.67
CA ASP A 373 -8.28 -4.53 -11.29
C ASP A 373 -7.29 -5.69 -11.04
N GLN A 374 -7.23 -6.16 -9.79
CA GLN A 374 -6.25 -7.14 -9.38
C GLN A 374 -6.47 -8.51 -10.05
N ASP A 375 -7.72 -8.95 -10.19
CA ASP A 375 -8.06 -10.25 -10.76
C ASP A 375 -7.89 -10.24 -12.29
N GLU A 376 -8.29 -9.15 -12.95
CA GLU A 376 -8.03 -8.93 -14.38
C GLU A 376 -6.52 -8.92 -14.67
N PHE A 377 -5.71 -8.28 -13.82
CA PHE A 377 -4.26 -8.31 -13.97
C PHE A 377 -3.69 -9.71 -13.76
N PHE A 378 -4.18 -10.46 -12.77
CA PHE A 378 -3.76 -11.84 -12.53
C PHE A 378 -4.15 -12.78 -13.67
N ASP A 379 -5.30 -12.58 -14.31
CA ASP A 379 -5.72 -13.33 -15.49
C ASP A 379 -4.68 -13.20 -16.64
N TYR A 380 -4.18 -11.99 -16.88
CA TYR A 380 -3.09 -11.79 -17.84
C TYR A 380 -1.79 -12.49 -17.41
N LEU A 381 -1.44 -12.40 -16.12
CA LEU A 381 -0.23 -13.06 -15.61
C LEU A 381 -0.29 -14.58 -15.79
N VAL A 382 -1.37 -15.25 -15.39
CA VAL A 382 -1.48 -16.72 -15.53
C VAL A 382 -1.42 -17.17 -16.99
N LYS A 383 -1.80 -16.30 -17.94
CA LYS A 383 -1.70 -16.57 -19.39
C LYS A 383 -0.36 -16.19 -20.00
N ALA A 384 0.56 -15.58 -19.23
CA ALA A 384 1.89 -15.20 -19.68
C ALA A 384 2.96 -16.26 -19.37
N ARG A 385 4.03 -16.30 -20.16
CA ARG A 385 5.18 -17.17 -19.95
C ARG A 385 6.22 -16.56 -19.01
N TRP A 386 6.36 -15.24 -19.00
CA TRP A 386 7.26 -14.49 -18.12
C TRP A 386 6.76 -13.06 -17.90
N VAL A 387 7.32 -12.34 -16.93
CA VAL A 387 6.99 -10.92 -16.69
C VAL A 387 8.18 -10.03 -16.98
N PHE A 388 7.95 -8.92 -17.70
CA PHE A 388 8.96 -7.93 -18.03
C PHE A 388 8.97 -6.79 -17.01
N LEU A 389 10.09 -6.61 -16.31
CA LEU A 389 10.25 -5.60 -15.25
C LEU A 389 11.47 -4.69 -15.53
N PRO A 390 11.31 -3.69 -16.41
CA PRO A 390 12.40 -2.78 -16.81
C PRO A 390 12.65 -1.63 -15.84
N GLN A 391 11.79 -1.44 -14.83
CA GLN A 391 11.92 -0.34 -13.90
C GLN A 391 13.26 -0.33 -13.16
N ILE A 392 13.80 0.87 -12.97
CA ILE A 392 14.99 1.14 -12.14
C ILE A 392 14.56 1.73 -10.79
N CYS A 393 13.56 2.62 -10.82
CA CYS A 393 13.07 3.38 -9.67
C CYS A 393 11.90 2.68 -8.97
N ASP A 394 12.18 1.50 -8.43
CA ASP A 394 11.17 0.73 -7.68
C ASP A 394 11.86 0.01 -6.51
N ALA A 395 11.66 0.52 -5.31
CA ALA A 395 12.28 0.00 -4.09
C ALA A 395 11.51 -1.20 -3.51
N SER A 396 10.29 -1.48 -3.97
CA SER A 396 9.48 -2.61 -3.50
C SER A 396 8.53 -3.09 -4.61
N PRO A 397 9.05 -3.74 -5.66
CA PRO A 397 8.25 -4.14 -6.82
C PRO A 397 7.33 -5.31 -6.45
N ARG A 398 6.07 -5.03 -6.14
CA ARG A 398 5.09 -6.08 -5.75
C ARG A 398 4.80 -7.05 -6.89
N VAL A 399 4.75 -6.54 -8.13
CA VAL A 399 4.56 -7.37 -9.34
C VAL A 399 5.60 -8.49 -9.42
N SER A 400 6.82 -8.28 -8.92
CA SER A 400 7.84 -9.34 -8.88
C SER A 400 7.39 -10.53 -8.03
N THR A 401 7.01 -10.29 -6.77
CA THR A 401 6.66 -11.39 -5.86
C THR A 401 5.31 -11.98 -6.19
N GLN A 402 4.38 -11.20 -6.74
CA GLN A 402 3.11 -11.70 -7.27
C GLN A 402 3.35 -12.68 -8.43
N ALA A 403 4.11 -12.30 -9.46
CA ALA A 403 4.41 -13.17 -10.59
C ALA A 403 5.18 -14.43 -10.18
N LEU A 404 6.18 -14.31 -9.30
CA LEU A 404 6.93 -15.46 -8.80
C LEU A 404 6.05 -16.45 -8.02
N SER A 405 5.09 -15.95 -7.23
CA SER A 405 4.10 -16.76 -6.51
C SER A 405 3.07 -17.42 -7.42
N MET A 406 2.94 -16.93 -8.65
CA MET A 406 2.15 -17.54 -9.71
C MET A 406 2.98 -18.50 -10.58
N ASP A 407 4.20 -18.83 -10.14
CA ASP A 407 5.17 -19.67 -10.84
C ASP A 407 5.62 -19.09 -12.20
N ILE A 408 5.69 -17.76 -12.32
CA ILE A 408 6.06 -17.05 -13.55
C ILE A 408 7.45 -16.41 -13.38
N PRO A 409 8.44 -16.75 -14.23
CA PRO A 409 9.77 -16.16 -14.16
C PRO A 409 9.81 -14.70 -14.61
N LEU A 410 10.83 -13.97 -14.15
CA LEU A 410 10.99 -12.54 -14.41
C LEU A 410 12.10 -12.27 -15.43
N LEU A 411 11.92 -11.31 -16.33
CA LEU A 411 13.00 -10.64 -17.05
C LEU A 411 13.14 -9.23 -16.46
N MET A 412 14.13 -9.03 -15.59
CA MET A 412 14.22 -7.86 -14.72
C MET A 412 15.46 -7.01 -15.01
N ASN A 413 15.33 -5.69 -14.92
CA ASN A 413 16.49 -4.80 -14.96
C ASN A 413 17.35 -4.97 -13.70
N ARG A 414 18.64 -5.28 -13.86
CA ARG A 414 19.62 -5.47 -12.78
C ARG A 414 19.80 -4.24 -11.91
N ASN A 415 19.59 -3.04 -12.47
CA ASN A 415 19.77 -1.77 -11.77
C ASN A 415 18.56 -1.38 -10.92
N ILE A 416 17.49 -2.18 -10.90
CA ILE A 416 16.34 -1.92 -10.04
C ILE A 416 16.78 -1.75 -8.59
N MET A 417 16.26 -0.70 -7.94
CA MET A 417 16.62 -0.38 -6.56
C MET A 417 16.23 -1.52 -5.60
N GLY A 418 15.02 -2.06 -5.75
CA GLY A 418 14.52 -3.17 -4.93
C GLY A 418 13.98 -4.32 -5.76
N GLY A 419 13.93 -5.49 -5.14
CA GLY A 419 13.48 -6.72 -5.80
C GLY A 419 14.55 -7.51 -6.56
N TRP A 420 15.76 -6.96 -6.70
CA TRP A 420 16.91 -7.69 -7.27
C TRP A 420 17.20 -9.00 -6.53
N LYS A 421 16.90 -9.10 -5.23
CA LYS A 421 17.11 -10.32 -4.44
C LYS A 421 16.19 -11.48 -4.83
N TYR A 422 15.10 -11.19 -5.55
CA TYR A 422 14.12 -12.19 -5.97
C TYR A 422 14.53 -12.95 -7.24
N VAL A 423 15.49 -12.42 -8.01
CA VAL A 423 15.94 -13.01 -9.27
C VAL A 423 17.25 -13.76 -9.07
N VAL A 424 17.16 -15.07 -9.31
CA VAL A 424 18.29 -16.00 -9.39
C VAL A 424 18.32 -16.49 -10.84
N PRO A 425 19.30 -16.05 -11.67
CA PRO A 425 19.45 -16.46 -13.06
C PRO A 425 19.32 -17.98 -13.24
N GLY A 426 18.55 -18.42 -14.24
CA GLY A 426 18.26 -19.83 -14.50
C GLY A 426 17.33 -20.53 -13.50
N ARG A 427 16.85 -19.84 -12.44
CA ARG A 427 15.91 -20.41 -11.45
C ARG A 427 14.62 -19.61 -11.30
N THR A 428 14.68 -18.29 -11.14
CA THR A 428 13.47 -17.47 -10.96
C THR A 428 13.28 -16.41 -12.04
N GLY A 429 14.23 -16.30 -12.96
CA GLY A 429 14.19 -15.32 -14.03
C GLY A 429 15.58 -15.06 -14.59
N GLU A 430 15.71 -13.99 -15.37
CA GLU A 430 16.96 -13.47 -15.92
C GLU A 430 17.06 -11.97 -15.67
N PHE A 431 18.31 -11.49 -15.64
CA PHE A 431 18.61 -10.07 -15.56
C PHE A 431 19.07 -9.52 -16.89
N PHE A 432 18.74 -8.26 -17.17
CA PHE A 432 19.39 -7.43 -18.17
C PHE A 432 19.78 -6.08 -17.55
N HIS A 433 20.64 -5.31 -18.20
CA HIS A 433 21.02 -3.96 -17.77
C HIS A 433 20.46 -2.90 -18.73
N ASP A 434 20.75 -3.06 -20.02
CA ASP A 434 20.34 -2.17 -21.11
C ASP A 434 20.32 -2.92 -22.46
N MET A 435 20.30 -2.23 -23.60
CA MET A 435 20.29 -2.90 -24.91
C MET A 435 21.56 -3.71 -25.24
N SER A 436 22.68 -3.50 -24.54
CA SER A 436 23.92 -4.24 -24.75
C SER A 436 23.83 -5.72 -24.38
N ASP A 437 23.01 -6.06 -23.38
CA ASP A 437 22.81 -7.44 -22.89
C ASP A 437 21.34 -7.92 -22.94
N PHE A 438 20.41 -7.02 -23.25
CA PHE A 438 18.98 -7.35 -23.33
C PHE A 438 18.67 -8.47 -24.32
N LYS A 439 19.27 -8.45 -25.51
CA LYS A 439 19.02 -9.46 -26.55
C LYS A 439 19.37 -10.88 -26.10
N ASP A 440 20.47 -11.04 -25.37
CA ASP A 440 20.92 -12.34 -24.89
C ASP A 440 20.07 -12.84 -23.73
N SER A 441 19.68 -11.93 -22.84
CA SER A 441 18.75 -12.21 -21.74
C SER A 441 17.36 -12.59 -22.25
N LEU A 442 16.87 -11.88 -23.27
CA LEU A 442 15.61 -12.16 -23.95
C LEU A 442 15.65 -13.54 -24.63
N ARG A 443 16.73 -13.85 -25.35
CA ARG A 443 16.89 -15.18 -25.98
C ARG A 443 16.85 -16.29 -24.94
N THR A 444 17.57 -16.11 -23.83
CA THR A 444 17.63 -17.09 -22.74
C THR A 444 16.25 -17.38 -22.15
N ILE A 445 15.49 -16.34 -21.79
CA ILE A 445 14.16 -16.54 -21.19
C ILE A 445 13.16 -17.10 -22.21
N LEU A 446 13.24 -16.73 -23.48
CA LEU A 446 12.39 -17.28 -24.53
C LEU A 446 12.67 -18.76 -24.79
N ASP A 447 13.94 -19.16 -24.92
CA ASP A 447 14.34 -20.55 -25.16
C ASP A 447 13.87 -21.45 -24.01
N ASN A 448 13.96 -20.96 -22.78
CA ASN A 448 13.53 -21.68 -21.58
C ASN A 448 12.00 -21.75 -21.41
N THR A 449 11.23 -20.82 -22.00
CA THR A 449 9.77 -20.72 -21.76
C THR A 449 8.88 -21.07 -22.96
N ARG A 450 9.39 -21.01 -24.20
CA ARG A 450 8.65 -21.38 -25.43
C ARG A 450 8.67 -22.88 -25.75
N GLY A 451 9.40 -23.69 -24.99
CA GLY A 451 9.28 -25.16 -25.03
C GLY A 451 10.10 -25.85 -26.14
N GLY A 452 11.29 -25.35 -26.46
CA GLY A 452 12.22 -26.00 -27.40
C GLY A 452 13.21 -26.94 -26.70
N ARG A 453 13.00 -28.26 -26.81
CA ARG A 453 13.96 -29.36 -26.50
C ARG A 453 14.48 -29.55 -25.06
N ARG A 454 14.29 -28.61 -24.13
CA ARG A 454 14.60 -28.78 -22.68
C ARG A 454 13.39 -28.47 -21.82
N SER A 455 13.27 -29.18 -20.70
CA SER A 455 12.30 -28.83 -19.65
C SER A 455 12.58 -27.40 -19.16
N ASN A 456 11.53 -26.58 -18.99
CA ASN A 456 11.63 -25.25 -18.40
C ASN A 456 12.36 -25.35 -17.04
N PRO A 457 13.56 -24.73 -16.88
CA PRO A 457 14.38 -24.88 -15.68
C PRO A 457 13.86 -24.03 -14.52
N TYR A 458 13.00 -23.04 -14.78
CA TYR A 458 12.56 -22.10 -13.77
C TYR A 458 11.66 -22.80 -12.72
N LYS A 459 11.90 -22.43 -11.46
CA LYS A 459 11.16 -22.82 -10.24
C LYS A 459 10.91 -21.60 -9.33
N PRO A 460 10.26 -20.53 -9.85
CA PRO A 460 10.03 -19.32 -9.09
C PRO A 460 9.14 -19.51 -7.87
N LEU A 461 8.05 -20.28 -7.97
CA LEU A 461 7.15 -20.52 -6.83
C LEU A 461 7.86 -21.22 -5.67
N GLU A 462 8.58 -22.31 -5.99
CA GLU A 462 9.37 -23.06 -5.01
C GLU A 462 10.38 -22.16 -4.28
N PHE A 463 11.06 -21.28 -5.03
CA PHE A 463 12.01 -20.35 -4.46
C PHE A 463 11.32 -19.36 -3.51
N VAL A 464 10.24 -18.69 -3.94
CA VAL A 464 9.62 -17.67 -3.08
C VAL A 464 8.97 -18.25 -1.83
N GLN A 465 8.34 -19.42 -1.92
CA GLN A 465 7.76 -20.12 -0.76
C GLN A 465 8.83 -20.50 0.29
N LYS A 466 10.06 -20.76 -0.15
CA LYS A 466 11.18 -21.10 0.75
C LYS A 466 11.79 -19.87 1.44
N HIS A 467 11.64 -18.68 0.88
CA HIS A 467 12.44 -17.52 1.27
C HIS A 467 11.63 -16.30 1.72
N TYR A 468 10.38 -16.16 1.26
CA TYR A 468 9.53 -14.98 1.47
C TYR A 468 8.10 -15.40 1.88
N GLY A 469 7.19 -14.43 1.96
CA GLY A 469 5.82 -14.60 2.44
C GLY A 469 5.70 -14.45 3.94
N ASN A 470 4.47 -14.33 4.41
CA ASN A 470 4.14 -14.09 5.82
C ASN A 470 4.83 -15.08 6.77
N ILE A 471 4.92 -16.35 6.37
CA ILE A 471 5.53 -17.43 7.17
C ILE A 471 7.06 -17.28 7.36
N ASN A 472 7.76 -16.61 6.43
CA ASN A 472 9.22 -16.43 6.48
C ASN A 472 9.60 -15.00 6.86
N ALA A 473 9.01 -14.00 6.19
CA ALA A 473 9.28 -12.59 6.41
C ALA A 473 8.74 -12.09 7.76
N GLY A 474 7.58 -12.61 8.19
CA GLY A 474 6.93 -12.22 9.42
C GLY A 474 7.75 -12.51 10.68
N PRO A 475 8.18 -13.77 10.92
CA PRO A 475 9.06 -14.10 12.04
C PRO A 475 10.39 -13.36 11.99
N LYS A 476 10.96 -13.19 10.80
CA LYS A 476 12.22 -12.46 10.61
C LYS A 476 12.09 -10.98 11.02
N LEU A 477 10.97 -10.34 10.69
CA LEU A 477 10.68 -8.97 11.12
C LEU A 477 10.46 -8.90 12.63
N TYR A 478 9.71 -9.85 13.20
CA TYR A 478 9.51 -9.96 14.64
C TYR A 478 10.84 -10.09 15.40
N GLU A 479 11.71 -11.01 14.98
CA GLU A 479 13.03 -11.22 15.57
C GLU A 479 13.89 -9.95 15.49
N PHE A 480 13.90 -9.27 14.34
CA PHE A 480 14.61 -8.01 14.16
C PHE A 480 14.11 -6.93 15.14
N VAL A 481 12.79 -6.80 15.31
CA VAL A 481 12.21 -5.82 16.24
C VAL A 481 12.55 -6.18 17.69
N MET A 482 12.38 -7.44 18.08
CA MET A 482 12.66 -7.88 19.45
C MET A 482 14.15 -7.76 19.81
N THR A 483 15.04 -8.03 18.86
CA THR A 483 16.49 -7.94 19.06
C THR A 483 16.94 -6.51 19.37
N HIS A 484 16.30 -5.51 18.79
CA HIS A 484 16.76 -4.12 18.87
C HIS A 484 15.89 -3.21 19.75
N TRP A 485 14.63 -3.57 19.97
CA TRP A 485 13.66 -2.75 20.72
C TRP A 485 12.73 -3.56 21.62
N GLY A 486 12.99 -4.85 21.86
CA GLY A 486 12.13 -5.72 22.67
C GLY A 486 11.98 -5.29 24.14
N ASP A 487 12.87 -4.44 24.64
CA ASP A 487 12.79 -3.79 25.95
C ASP A 487 11.84 -2.57 25.97
N LYS A 488 11.59 -1.97 24.80
CA LYS A 488 10.77 -0.75 24.62
C LYS A 488 9.36 -1.02 24.13
N ILE A 489 9.13 -2.19 23.52
CA ILE A 489 7.82 -2.56 22.97
C ILE A 489 7.30 -3.85 23.60
N ARG A 490 6.00 -3.90 23.83
CA ARG A 490 5.28 -5.11 24.23
C ARG A 490 4.33 -5.51 23.13
N PHE A 491 4.28 -6.80 22.86
CA PHE A 491 3.34 -7.39 21.91
C PHE A 491 2.29 -8.22 22.64
N PRO A 492 1.11 -8.42 22.04
CA PRO A 492 0.13 -9.40 22.53
C PRO A 492 0.76 -10.77 22.73
N GLU A 493 0.26 -11.52 23.71
CA GLU A 493 0.67 -12.91 23.93
C GLU A 493 0.49 -13.75 22.66
N GLY A 494 1.44 -14.64 22.38
CA GLY A 494 1.43 -15.48 21.17
C GLY A 494 1.87 -14.77 19.88
N THR A 495 2.36 -13.52 19.97
CA THR A 495 2.99 -12.85 18.83
C THR A 495 4.33 -13.51 18.48
N THR A 496 4.43 -14.04 17.27
CA THR A 496 5.63 -14.69 16.72
C THR A 496 6.05 -14.14 15.36
N ALA A 497 5.22 -13.31 14.73
CA ALA A 497 5.49 -12.69 13.45
C ALA A 497 4.91 -11.26 13.40
N LEU A 498 5.51 -10.39 12.58
CA LEU A 498 5.03 -9.04 12.30
C LEU A 498 4.83 -8.85 10.79
N ILE A 499 3.70 -8.29 10.38
CA ILE A 499 3.27 -8.16 8.98
C ILE A 499 2.77 -6.73 8.75
N PRO A 500 3.49 -5.90 7.96
CA PRO A 500 2.98 -4.59 7.55
C PRO A 500 1.67 -4.73 6.75
N THR A 501 0.67 -3.88 6.98
CA THR A 501 -0.62 -4.02 6.30
C THR A 501 -0.58 -3.66 4.82
N GLY A 502 -1.46 -4.25 4.01
CA GLY A 502 -1.49 -4.06 2.56
C GLY A 502 -0.27 -4.68 1.86
N ALA A 503 0.52 -5.44 2.62
CA ALA A 503 1.55 -6.35 2.16
C ALA A 503 0.97 -7.75 1.95
#